data_AF-A0A960CKE9-F1
#
_entry.id   AF-A0A960CKE9-F1
#
_cell.length_a   1.000
_cell.length_b   1.000
_cell.length_c   1.000
_cell.angle_alpha   90.00
_cell.angle_beta   90.00
_cell.angle_gamma   90.00
#
_symmetry.space_group_name_H-M   'P 1'
#
loop_
_entity.id
_entity.type
_entity.pdbx_description
1 polymer ?
#
loop_
_entity_poly.entity_id
_entity_poly.type
_entity_poly.pdbx_seq_one_letter_code
_entity_poly.pdbx_strand_id
1 'polypeptide(L)'
;MATSDPVVLDGAGLRGLVDELRARGYRVVGPTVGENAIVLAELDSVDDLPHGWGVDVGPGTYRLRRRDDAAAFGHSAGPQSWKQFLHPPR
;
A
#
# COMPACT_ATOMS: atom_id res chain seq x y z
N MET A 1 17.58 -22.28 -5.85
CA MET A 1 17.25 -21.18 -4.92
C MET A 1 16.98 -21.82 -3.57
N ALA A 2 17.76 -21.49 -2.53
CA ALA A 2 17.45 -21.96 -1.19
C ALA A 2 16.09 -21.40 -0.78
N THR A 3 15.13 -22.28 -0.47
CA THR A 3 13.87 -21.89 0.15
C THR A 3 14.19 -21.51 1.58
N SER A 4 14.24 -20.22 1.86
CA SER A 4 14.31 -19.71 3.23
C SER A 4 12.98 -20.03 3.93
N ASP A 5 13.04 -20.35 5.21
CA ASP A 5 11.84 -20.52 6.02
C ASP A 5 10.99 -19.24 5.98
N PRO A 6 9.65 -19.36 5.98
CA PRO A 6 8.78 -18.20 5.96
C PRO A 6 9.00 -17.37 7.22
N VAL A 7 9.30 -16.08 7.04
CA VAL A 7 9.40 -15.09 8.12
C VAL A 7 8.16 -14.21 8.15
N VAL A 8 7.73 -13.81 9.34
CA VAL A 8 6.62 -12.88 9.54
C VAL A 8 7.18 -11.49 9.81
N LEU A 9 6.71 -10.50 9.04
CA LEU A 9 6.95 -9.09 9.31
C LEU A 9 5.72 -8.53 10.05
N ASP A 10 5.92 -8.13 11.30
CA ASP A 10 4.93 -7.36 12.04
C ASP A 10 4.96 -5.88 11.62
N GLY A 11 4.15 -5.03 12.27
CA GLY A 11 4.10 -3.60 11.94
C GLY A 11 5.44 -2.88 12.15
N ALA A 12 6.22 -3.28 13.15
CA ALA A 12 7.53 -2.70 13.41
C ALA A 12 8.55 -3.15 12.35
N GLY A 13 8.52 -4.42 11.97
CA GLY A 13 9.33 -4.97 10.89
C GLY A 13 9.01 -4.33 9.53
N LEU A 14 7.73 -4.08 9.24
CA LEU A 14 7.32 -3.38 8.03
C LEU A 14 7.82 -1.94 8.01
N ARG A 15 7.74 -1.21 9.15
CA ARG A 15 8.34 0.13 9.28
C ARG A 15 9.83 0.09 8.97
N GLY A 16 10.57 -0.80 9.63
CA GLY A 16 12.01 -0.93 9.43
C GLY A 16 12.38 -1.26 7.98
N LEU A 17 11.57 -2.06 7.28
CA LEU A 17 11.75 -2.34 5.87
C LEU A 17 11.57 -1.09 4.99
N VAL A 18 10.51 -0.32 5.21
CA VAL A 18 10.27 0.92 4.45
C VAL A 18 11.40 1.93 4.69
N ASP A 19 11.79 2.13 5.94
CA ASP A 19 12.86 3.06 6.31
C ASP A 19 14.19 2.66 5.67
N GLU A 20 14.54 1.37 5.70
CA GLU A 20 15.77 0.85 5.08
C GLU A 20 15.77 0.98 3.55
N LEU A 21 14.65 0.70 2.89
CA LEU A 21 14.53 0.87 1.44
C LEU A 21 14.70 2.33 1.03
N ARG A 22 14.08 3.26 1.77
CA ARG A 22 14.24 4.70 1.53
C ARG A 22 15.68 5.16 1.81
N ALA A 23 16.30 4.70 2.89
CA ALA A 23 17.68 5.01 3.23
C ALA A 23 18.67 4.55 2.14
N ARG A 24 18.36 3.45 1.44
CA ARG A 24 19.12 2.97 0.27
C ARG A 24 18.83 3.73 -1.03
N GLY A 25 17.96 4.74 -1.01
CA GLY A 25 17.57 5.53 -2.17
C GLY A 25 16.54 4.87 -3.08
N TYR A 26 15.87 3.80 -2.61
CA TYR A 26 14.74 3.24 -3.34
C TYR A 26 13.50 4.10 -3.13
N ARG A 27 12.74 4.25 -4.22
CA ARG A 27 11.37 4.77 -4.16
C ARG A 27 10.43 3.67 -3.68
N VAL A 28 9.83 3.84 -2.51
CA VAL A 28 8.83 2.91 -1.98
C VAL A 28 7.46 3.35 -2.44
N VAL A 29 6.74 2.48 -3.15
CA VAL A 29 5.39 2.77 -3.66
C VAL A 29 4.43 1.75 -3.09
N GLY A 30 3.29 2.22 -2.58
CA GLY A 30 2.28 1.37 -1.97
C GLY A 30 0.88 1.98 -2.00
N PRO A 31 -0.12 1.24 -1.50
CA PRO A 31 -1.46 1.76 -1.38
C PRO A 31 -1.50 2.91 -0.37
N THR A 32 -2.26 3.96 -0.67
CA THR A 32 -2.51 5.13 0.17
C THR A 32 -3.96 5.58 0.03
N VAL A 33 -4.46 6.34 0.99
CA VAL A 33 -5.81 6.91 0.91
C VAL A 33 -5.78 8.16 0.03
N GLY A 34 -6.39 8.08 -1.14
CA GLY A 34 -6.69 9.24 -1.98
C GLY A 34 -8.06 9.84 -1.64
N GLU A 35 -8.52 10.80 -2.45
CA GLU A 35 -9.79 11.51 -2.19
C GLU A 35 -11.01 10.57 -2.10
N ASN A 36 -11.11 9.62 -3.02
CA ASN A 36 -12.27 8.72 -3.13
C ASN A 36 -11.90 7.25 -3.33
N ALA A 37 -10.61 6.93 -3.32
CA ALA A 37 -10.14 5.56 -3.55
C ALA A 37 -8.82 5.27 -2.84
N ILE A 38 -8.52 3.98 -2.67
CA ILE A 38 -7.16 3.57 -2.36
C ILE A 38 -6.35 3.67 -3.66
N VAL A 39 -5.27 4.43 -3.64
CA VAL A 39 -4.44 4.73 -4.81
C VAL A 39 -3.01 4.25 -4.59
N LEU A 40 -2.25 4.07 -5.66
CA LEU A 40 -0.82 3.81 -5.54
C LEU A 40 -0.11 5.16 -5.48
N ALA A 41 0.65 5.40 -4.42
CA ALA A 41 1.47 6.58 -4.23
C ALA A 41 2.82 6.20 -3.62
N GLU A 42 3.75 7.15 -3.66
CA GLU A 42 5.00 7.03 -2.92
C GLU A 42 4.73 7.08 -1.42
N LEU A 43 5.42 6.22 -0.67
CA LEU A 43 5.33 6.16 0.78
C LEU A 43 6.54 6.89 1.37
N ASP A 44 6.29 7.91 2.17
CA ASP A 44 7.28 8.54 3.03
C ASP A 44 7.38 7.82 4.39
N SER A 45 6.33 7.11 4.78
CA SER A 45 6.35 6.23 5.95
C SER A 45 5.38 5.07 5.77
N VAL A 46 5.54 4.04 6.61
CA VAL A 46 4.51 2.99 6.73
C VAL A 46 3.16 3.57 7.19
N ASP A 47 3.15 4.72 7.88
CA ASP A 47 1.92 5.39 8.33
C ASP A 47 1.06 5.93 7.18
N ASP A 48 1.63 6.07 5.98
CA ASP A 48 0.90 6.46 4.78
C ASP A 48 0.00 5.35 4.24
N LEU A 49 0.22 4.10 4.70
CA LEU A 49 -0.64 2.98 4.37
C LEU A 49 -2.07 3.23 4.87
N PRO A 50 -3.08 2.64 4.21
CA PRO A 50 -4.48 2.89 4.50
C PRO A 50 -4.96 2.10 5.71
N HIS A 51 -4.30 2.27 6.85
CA HIS A 51 -4.62 1.63 8.11
C HIS A 51 -6.09 1.87 8.49
N GLY A 52 -6.82 0.77 8.66
CA GLY A 52 -8.23 0.80 9.05
C GLY A 52 -9.16 1.39 7.98
N TRP A 53 -8.71 1.42 6.72
CA TRP A 53 -9.56 1.70 5.58
C TRP A 53 -9.87 0.41 4.81
N GLY A 54 -11.12 0.32 4.38
CA GLY A 54 -11.60 -0.68 3.45
C GLY A 54 -12.32 -0.02 2.28
N VAL A 55 -12.83 -0.85 1.39
CA VAL A 55 -13.56 -0.40 0.21
C VAL A 55 -14.82 -1.24 0.08
N ASP A 56 -15.94 -0.58 -0.19
CA ASP A 56 -17.14 -1.22 -0.70
C ASP A 56 -17.14 -1.15 -2.22
N VAL A 57 -17.20 -2.31 -2.87
CA VAL A 57 -17.13 -2.46 -4.32
C VAL A 57 -18.43 -3.09 -4.83
N GLY A 58 -18.98 -2.52 -5.90
CA GLY A 58 -20.15 -3.05 -6.61
C GLY A 58 -20.17 -2.58 -8.07
N PRO A 59 -21.19 -2.95 -8.85
CA PRO A 59 -21.33 -2.48 -10.22
C PRO A 59 -21.32 -0.95 -10.28
N GLY A 60 -20.31 -0.38 -10.94
CA GLY A 60 -20.11 1.07 -11.05
C GLY A 60 -19.83 1.79 -9.72
N THR A 61 -19.54 1.06 -8.64
CA THR A 61 -19.38 1.64 -7.30
C THR A 61 -18.04 1.25 -6.69
N TYR A 62 -17.32 2.26 -6.22
CA TYR A 62 -16.14 2.14 -5.37
C TYR A 62 -16.26 3.20 -4.29
N ARG A 63 -16.32 2.79 -3.02
CA ARG A 63 -16.46 3.73 -1.90
C ARG A 63 -15.51 3.37 -0.77
N LEU A 64 -14.73 4.34 -0.32
CA LEU A 64 -13.94 4.20 0.90
C LEU A 64 -14.84 4.07 2.12
N ARG A 65 -14.48 3.18 3.03
CA ARG A 65 -15.12 3.04 4.33
C ARG A 65 -14.11 2.83 5.44
N ARG A 66 -14.44 3.29 6.65
CA ARG A 66 -13.68 2.95 7.85
C ARG A 66 -13.95 1.51 8.27
N ARG A 67 -12.92 0.90 8.86
CA ARG A 67 -12.95 -0.43 9.47
C ARG A 67 -12.80 -0.28 10.98
N ASP A 68 -13.22 -1.31 11.71
CA ASP A 68 -13.07 -1.39 13.17
C ASP A 68 -11.72 -2.00 13.59
N ASP A 69 -10.84 -2.28 12.62
CA ASP A 69 -9.46 -2.74 12.83
C ASP A 69 -8.45 -1.76 12.22
N ALA A 70 -7.16 -2.00 12.47
CA ALA A 70 -6.04 -1.22 11.94
C ALA A 70 -5.33 -1.89 10.75
N ALA A 71 -6.01 -2.78 10.03
CA ALA A 71 -5.39 -3.54 8.95
C ALA A 71 -4.89 -2.60 7.84
N ALA A 72 -3.59 -2.67 7.52
CA ALA A 72 -2.95 -1.84 6.49
C ALA A 72 -3.33 -2.26 5.06
N PHE A 73 -3.66 -3.55 4.88
CA PHE A 73 -3.98 -4.16 3.58
C PHE A 73 -5.42 -4.70 3.53
N GLY A 74 -6.31 -4.17 4.39
CA GLY A 74 -7.71 -4.58 4.52
C GLY A 74 -8.64 -4.04 3.43
N HIS A 75 -8.13 -3.81 2.22
CA HIS A 75 -8.83 -3.16 1.11
C HIS A 75 -8.62 -3.91 -0.20
N SER A 76 -9.49 -3.68 -1.18
CA SER A 76 -9.26 -4.12 -2.56
C SER A 76 -8.29 -3.20 -3.28
N ALA A 77 -7.64 -3.69 -4.34
CA ALA A 77 -6.82 -2.86 -5.22
C ALA A 77 -7.66 -1.72 -5.82
N GLY A 78 -7.07 -0.53 -5.90
CA GLY A 78 -7.68 0.62 -6.54
C GLY A 78 -7.77 0.51 -8.06
N PRO A 79 -8.42 1.46 -8.72
CA PRO A 79 -8.54 1.49 -10.19
C PRO A 79 -7.23 1.85 -10.90
N GLN A 80 -6.20 2.27 -10.17
CA GLN A 80 -4.93 2.69 -10.75
C GLN A 80 -4.04 1.53 -11.18
N SER A 81 -3.38 1.70 -12.33
CA SER A 81 -2.37 0.79 -12.83
C SER A 81 -0.97 1.15 -12.33
N TRP A 82 -0.11 0.14 -12.18
CA TRP A 82 1.33 0.30 -11.95
C TRP A 82 2.07 1.01 -13.09
N LYS A 83 1.45 1.12 -14.28
CA LYS A 83 2.07 1.76 -15.46
C LYS A 83 2.58 3.17 -15.20
N GLN A 84 1.91 3.94 -14.33
CA GLN A 84 2.36 5.29 -13.98
C GLN A 84 3.76 5.32 -13.33
N PHE A 85 4.17 4.25 -12.66
CA PHE A 85 5.47 4.13 -11.99
C PHE A 85 6.50 3.37 -12.83
N LEU A 86 6.05 2.36 -13.59
CA LEU A 86 6.93 1.47 -14.35
C LEU A 86 7.10 1.87 -15.83
N HIS A 87 6.21 2.71 -16.35
CA HIS A 87 6.20 3.17 -17.74
C HIS A 87 5.84 4.67 -17.83
N PRO A 88 6.63 5.56 -17.22
CA PRO A 88 6.37 7.00 -17.31
C PRO A 88 6.45 7.47 -18.77
N PRO A 89 5.53 8.35 -19.22
CA PRO A 89 5.61 8.94 -20.54
C PRO A 89 6.94 9.70 -20.69
N ARG A 90 7.56 9.57 -21.86
CA ARG A 90 8.80 10.26 -22.24
C ARG A 90 8.50 11.44 -23.15
#